data_AF-A0A9X1PCU8-F1
#
_entry.id   AF-A0A9X1PCU8-F1
#
_cell.length_a   1.000
_cell.length_b   1.000
_cell.length_c   1.000
_cell.angle_alpha   90.00
_cell.angle_beta   90.00
_cell.angle_gamma   90.00
#
_symmetry.space_group_name_H-M   'P 1'
#
loop_
_entity.id
_entity.type
_entity.pdbx_description
1 polymer ?
#
loop_
_entity_poly.entity_id
_entity_poly.type
_entity_poly.pdbx_seq_one_letter_code
_entity_poly.pdbx_strand_id
1 'polypeptide(L)'
;MEGEIIQSFFNKSDDEISHGITIVGNKNRRVVKKRLAGRGGFRIYFFAYIVDSKVYLSYVYPKTGPQGKASLSKQFETMLISETADAIIADQLFLMSVKDGKLHFK
;
A
#
# COMPACT_ATOMS: atom_id res chain seq x y z
N MET A 1 -2.55 7.44 12.29
CA MET A 1 -2.23 7.34 10.86
C MET A 1 -1.00 6.47 10.66
N GLU A 2 0.16 6.92 11.14
CA GLU A 2 1.41 6.15 11.10
C GLU A 2 1.30 4.80 11.82
N GLY A 3 0.78 4.78 13.05
CA GLY A 3 0.56 3.53 13.79
C GLY A 3 -0.38 2.53 13.10
N GLU A 4 -1.37 3.00 12.33
CA GLU A 4 -2.28 2.12 11.56
C GLU A 4 -1.54 1.45 10.41
N ILE A 5 -0.63 2.17 9.73
CA ILE A 5 0.25 1.62 8.70
C ILE A 5 1.16 0.58 9.36
N ILE A 6 1.78 0.92 10.49
CA ILE A 6 2.68 0.00 11.20
C ILE A 6 1.96 -1.33 11.53
N GLN A 7 0.79 -1.25 12.17
CA GLN A 7 0.00 -2.42 12.55
C GLN A 7 -0.51 -3.24 11.37
N SER A 8 -0.69 -2.61 10.21
CA SER A 8 -1.23 -3.26 9.01
C SER A 8 -0.18 -3.98 8.16
N PHE A 9 1.11 -3.67 8.35
CA PHE A 9 2.21 -4.16 7.50
C PHE A 9 3.33 -4.86 8.24
N PHE A 10 3.73 -4.34 9.39
CA PHE A 10 4.92 -4.85 10.06
C PHE A 10 4.56 -6.03 10.95
N ASN A 11 5.42 -7.06 10.93
CA ASN A 11 5.22 -8.33 11.63
C ASN A 11 3.93 -9.05 11.24
N LYS A 12 3.53 -8.91 9.96
CA LYS A 12 2.37 -9.57 9.36
C LYS A 12 2.84 -10.52 8.25
N SER A 13 2.16 -11.66 8.12
CA SER A 13 2.38 -12.60 7.02
C SER A 13 1.84 -12.07 5.69
N ASP A 14 2.32 -12.63 4.57
CA ASP A 14 1.84 -12.31 3.22
C ASP A 14 0.31 -12.45 3.10
N ASP A 15 -0.28 -13.46 3.76
CA ASP A 15 -1.72 -13.69 3.76
C ASP A 15 -2.47 -12.65 4.59
N GLU A 16 -1.97 -12.31 5.79
CA GLU A 16 -2.53 -11.22 6.60
C GLU A 16 -2.50 -9.89 5.83
N ILE A 17 -1.42 -9.65 5.09
CA ILE A 17 -1.26 -8.46 4.26
C ILE A 17 -2.17 -8.52 3.03
N SER A 18 -2.41 -9.69 2.45
CA SER A 18 -3.23 -9.87 1.24
C SER A 18 -4.72 -9.60 1.43
N HIS A 19 -5.22 -9.44 2.67
CA HIS A 19 -6.63 -9.12 2.90
C HIS A 19 -7.01 -7.74 2.34
N GLY A 20 -7.87 -7.72 1.32
CA GLY A 20 -8.35 -6.50 0.67
C GLY A 20 -9.01 -6.80 -0.67
N ILE A 21 -9.13 -5.77 -1.53
CA ILE A 21 -9.65 -5.95 -2.88
C ILE A 21 -8.47 -6.24 -3.81
N THR A 22 -8.37 -7.48 -4.30
CA THR A 22 -7.38 -7.84 -5.32
C THR A 22 -7.73 -7.16 -6.64
N ILE A 23 -6.84 -6.28 -7.10
CA ILE A 23 -6.98 -5.56 -8.36
C ILE A 23 -6.35 -6.35 -9.51
N VAL A 24 -5.20 -6.96 -9.23
CA VAL A 24 -4.48 -7.85 -10.14
C VAL A 24 -3.97 -9.03 -9.32
N GLY A 25 -4.17 -10.26 -9.80
CA GLY A 25 -3.72 -11.44 -9.08
C GLY A 25 -3.37 -12.59 -10.01
N ASN A 26 -2.14 -13.07 -9.91
CA ASN A 26 -1.77 -14.44 -10.26
C ASN A 26 -0.96 -15.03 -9.10
N LYS A 27 -0.53 -16.29 -9.21
CA LYS A 27 0.16 -16.99 -8.12
C LYS A 27 1.43 -16.27 -7.62
N ASN A 28 2.10 -15.52 -8.49
CA ASN A 28 3.42 -14.92 -8.21
C ASN A 28 3.36 -13.40 -7.99
N ARG A 29 2.30 -12.74 -8.44
CA ARG A 29 2.13 -11.29 -8.30
C ARG A 29 0.69 -10.97 -7.90
N ARG A 30 0.53 -10.34 -6.74
CA ARG A 30 -0.74 -9.83 -6.25
C ARG A 30 -0.64 -8.34 -6.00
N VAL A 31 -1.63 -7.59 -6.49
CA VAL A 31 -1.84 -6.17 -6.18
C VAL A 31 -3.16 -6.05 -5.46
N VAL A 32 -3.09 -5.67 -4.19
CA VAL A 32 -4.25 -5.57 -3.30
C VAL A 32 -4.45 -4.11 -2.94
N LYS A 33 -5.65 -3.59 -3.22
CA LYS A 33 -6.09 -2.30 -2.71
C LYS A 33 -6.61 -2.48 -1.30
N LYS A 34 -5.99 -1.77 -0.36
CA LYS A 34 -6.34 -1.84 1.06
C LYS A 34 -6.82 -0.50 1.58
N ARG A 35 -7.65 -0.59 2.62
CA ARG A 35 -8.23 0.55 3.33
C ARG A 35 -7.78 0.49 4.78
N LEU A 36 -7.12 1.54 5.26
CA LEU A 36 -6.93 1.78 6.70
C LEU A 36 -8.04 2.68 7.21
N ALA A 37 -8.62 2.29 8.34
CA ALA A 37 -9.46 3.17 9.12
C ALA A 37 -8.59 4.16 9.90
N GLY A 38 -9.04 5.40 10.02
CA GLY A 38 -8.45 6.41 10.88
C GLY A 38 -9.49 6.96 11.85
N ARG A 39 -9.02 7.73 12.84
CA ARG A 39 -9.91 8.42 13.79
C ARG A 39 -10.81 9.43 13.05
N GLY A 40 -12.04 9.60 13.53
CA GLY A 40 -13.00 10.59 12.98
C GLY A 40 -13.54 10.27 11.58
N GLY A 41 -13.55 9.00 11.16
CA GLY A 41 -14.04 8.60 9.83
C GLY A 41 -13.06 8.86 8.69
N PHE A 42 -11.81 9.22 9.02
CA PHE A 42 -10.72 9.32 8.06
C PHE A 42 -10.40 7.95 7.46
N ARG A 43 -10.10 7.91 6.16
CA ARG A 43 -9.82 6.68 5.42
C ARG A 43 -8.57 6.89 4.59
N ILE A 44 -7.65 5.92 4.63
CA ILE A 44 -6.45 5.92 3.78
C ILE A 44 -6.50 4.70 2.89
N TYR A 45 -6.24 4.93 1.62
CA TYR A 45 -6.19 3.89 0.61
C TYR A 45 -4.75 3.80 0.11
N PHE A 46 -4.33 2.59 -0.20
CA PHE A 46 -3.02 2.32 -0.79
C PHE A 46 -3.07 0.97 -1.51
N PHE A 47 -2.04 0.70 -2.30
CA PHE A 47 -1.85 -0.55 -3.02
C PHE A 47 -0.68 -1.31 -2.38
N ALA A 48 -0.90 -2.58 -2.06
CA ALA A 48 0.13 -3.50 -1.61
C ALA A 48 0.46 -4.45 -2.77
N TYR A 49 1.73 -4.46 -3.17
CA TYR A 49 2.29 -5.37 -4.18
C TYR A 49 3.00 -6.48 -3.45
N ILE A 50 2.58 -7.70 -3.71
CA ILE A 50 3.16 -8.89 -3.09
C ILE A 50 3.74 -9.71 -4.23
N VAL A 51 5.06 -9.80 -4.26
CA VAL A 51 5.84 -10.57 -5.24
C VAL A 51 7.03 -11.19 -4.54
N ASP A 52 7.26 -12.48 -4.76
CA ASP A 52 8.37 -13.24 -4.18
C ASP A 52 8.54 -13.04 -2.65
N SER A 53 7.42 -13.07 -1.92
CA SER A 53 7.34 -12.83 -0.46
C SER A 53 7.94 -11.50 0.01
N LYS A 54 7.94 -10.50 -0.89
CA LYS A 54 8.23 -9.10 -0.57
C LYS A 54 6.95 -8.29 -0.75
N VAL A 55 6.78 -7.33 0.16
CA VAL A 55 5.64 -6.41 0.16
C VAL A 55 6.12 -5.00 -0.16
N TYR A 56 5.57 -4.42 -1.21
CA TYR A 56 5.82 -3.05 -1.61
C TYR A 56 4.53 -2.25 -1.47
N LEU A 57 4.64 -1.06 -0.89
CA LEU A 57 3.52 -0.15 -0.75
C LEU A 57 3.63 0.92 -1.82
N SER A 58 2.53 1.17 -2.53
CA SER A 58 2.46 2.31 -3.42
C SER A 58 1.20 3.14 -3.20
N TYR A 59 1.38 4.42 -3.48
CA TYR A 59 0.34 5.45 -3.51
C TYR A 59 -0.56 5.45 -2.28
N VAL A 60 -0.02 5.87 -1.14
CA VAL A 60 -0.77 6.06 0.11
C VAL A 60 -1.49 7.41 0.04
N TYR A 61 -2.83 7.41 0.01
CA TYR A 61 -3.60 8.65 -0.08
C TYR A 61 -4.84 8.67 0.81
N PRO A 62 -5.22 9.85 1.32
CA PRO A 62 -6.47 10.02 2.04
C PRO A 62 -7.67 9.94 1.08
N LYS A 63 -8.63 9.08 1.41
CA LYS A 63 -9.89 8.93 0.68
C LYS A 63 -11.00 9.84 1.21
N THR A 64 -10.94 10.21 2.49
CA THR A 64 -11.89 11.10 3.16
C THR A 64 -11.14 12.15 4.00
N GLY A 65 -11.83 13.21 4.43
CA GLY A 65 -11.26 14.32 5.19
C GLY A 65 -10.88 15.54 4.32
N PRO A 66 -10.27 16.58 4.92
CA PRO A 66 -9.96 17.84 4.22
C PRO A 66 -9.02 17.68 3.02
N GLN A 67 -8.17 16.65 3.03
CA GLN A 67 -7.28 16.29 1.93
C GLN A 67 -7.80 15.11 1.10
N GLY A 68 -9.03 14.65 1.37
CA GLY A 68 -9.61 13.47 0.76
C GLY A 68 -9.72 13.60 -0.76
N LYS A 69 -9.29 12.57 -1.48
CA LYS A 69 -9.37 12.53 -2.95
C LYS A 69 -10.55 11.70 -3.44
N ALA A 70 -11.04 12.04 -4.62
CA ALA A 70 -12.00 11.23 -5.37
C ALA A 70 -11.46 9.80 -5.59
N SER A 71 -12.36 8.87 -5.91
CA SER A 71 -11.92 7.51 -6.20
C SER A 71 -11.07 7.53 -7.46
N LEU A 72 -9.99 6.76 -7.48
CA LEU A 72 -9.12 6.68 -8.64
C LEU A 72 -9.87 6.08 -9.82
N SER A 73 -9.66 6.63 -11.01
CA SER A 73 -10.15 6.03 -12.24
C SER A 73 -9.41 4.73 -12.51
N LYS A 74 -10.03 3.81 -13.25
CA LYS A 74 -9.39 2.55 -13.64
C LYS A 74 -8.07 2.78 -14.40
N GLN A 75 -8.02 3.83 -15.24
CA GLN A 75 -6.81 4.21 -15.97
C GLN A 75 -5.68 4.61 -15.02
N PHE A 76 -6.00 5.38 -13.98
CA PHE A 76 -5.02 5.80 -12.99
C PHE A 76 -4.55 4.63 -12.12
N GLU A 77 -5.44 3.71 -11.75
CA GLU A 77 -5.05 2.48 -11.06
C GLU A 77 -4.08 1.64 -11.91
N THR A 78 -4.35 1.49 -13.22
CA THR A 78 -3.44 0.80 -14.14
C THR A 78 -2.08 1.48 -14.25
N MET A 79 -2.05 2.82 -14.34
CA MET A 79 -0.80 3.59 -14.35
C MET A 79 0.02 3.34 -13.08
N LEU A 80 -0.58 3.47 -11.89
CA LEU A 80 0.10 3.20 -10.63
C LEU A 80 0.67 1.76 -10.57
N ILE A 81 -0.05 0.79 -11.14
CA ILE A 81 0.39 -0.60 -11.24
C ILE A 81 1.60 -0.79 -12.13
N SER A 82 1.66 -0.06 -13.25
CA SER A 82 2.85 -0.06 -14.10
C SER A 82 4.03 0.59 -13.39
N GLU A 83 3.85 1.83 -12.91
CA GLU A 83 4.93 2.61 -12.28
C GLU A 83 5.53 1.91 -11.06
N THR A 84 4.69 1.27 -10.23
CA THR A 84 5.19 0.51 -9.08
C THR A 84 6.02 -0.68 -9.53
N ALA A 85 5.61 -1.38 -10.58
CA ALA A 85 6.39 -2.52 -11.09
C ALA A 85 7.71 -2.05 -11.71
N ASP A 86 7.69 -0.95 -12.45
CA ASP A 86 8.88 -0.35 -13.05
C ASP A 86 9.88 0.06 -11.95
N ALA A 87 9.39 0.69 -10.86
CA ALA A 87 10.22 1.04 -9.70
C ALA A 87 10.81 -0.18 -8.99
N ILE A 88 10.06 -1.29 -8.87
CA ILE A 88 10.57 -2.55 -8.30
C ILE A 88 11.68 -3.13 -9.19
N ILE A 89 11.48 -3.15 -10.51
CA ILE A 89 12.47 -3.68 -11.47
C ILE A 89 13.74 -2.83 -11.48
N ALA A 90 13.60 -1.51 -11.40
CA ALA A 90 14.70 -0.56 -11.41
C ALA A 90 15.38 -0.38 -10.04
N ASP A 91 14.90 -1.06 -8.99
CA ASP A 91 15.31 -0.89 -7.58
C ASP A 91 15.26 0.59 -7.11
N GLN A 92 14.28 1.35 -7.62
CA GLN A 92 14.04 2.75 -7.27
C GLN A 92 13.00 2.84 -6.16
N LEU A 93 13.35 2.27 -5.00
CA LEU A 93 12.44 2.08 -3.89
C LEU A 93 12.96 2.79 -2.63
N PHE A 94 12.05 3.30 -1.81
CA PHE A 94 12.36 3.69 -0.44
C PHE A 94 12.27 2.48 0.47
N LEU A 95 13.28 2.27 1.30
CA LEU A 95 13.21 1.24 2.34
C LEU A 95 12.49 1.81 3.55
N MET A 96 11.35 1.20 3.89
CA MET A 96 10.57 1.59 5.07
C MET A 96 10.88 0.65 6.25
N SER A 97 11.18 1.23 7.41
CA SER A 97 11.43 0.49 8.65
C SER A 97 10.67 1.11 9.81
N VAL A 98 10.47 0.34 10.89
CA VAL A 98 9.91 0.87 12.14
C VAL A 98 11.03 1.04 13.15
N LYS A 99 11.19 2.24 13.68
CA LYS A 99 12.12 2.55 14.77
C LYS A 99 11.38 3.43 15.79
N ASP A 100 11.47 3.06 17.06
CA ASP A 100 10.84 3.80 18.18
C ASP A 100 9.34 4.06 17.96
N GLY A 101 8.63 3.12 17.32
CA GLY A 101 7.20 3.21 17.00
C GLY A 101 6.86 4.15 15.85
N LYS A 102 7.85 4.59 15.06
CA LYS A 102 7.70 5.50 13.92
C LYS A 102 8.23 4.87 12.63
N LEU A 103 7.69 5.30 11.50
CA LEU A 103 8.14 4.95 10.17
C LEU A 103 9.38 5.77 9.82
N HIS A 104 10.42 5.06 9.37
CA HIS A 104 11.65 5.64 8.85
C HIS A 104 11.83 5.20 7.41
N PHE A 105 12.10 6.17 6.54
CA PHE A 105 12.38 5.96 5.13
C PHE A 105 13.89 6.15 4.91
N LYS A 106 14.51 5.23 4.18
CA LYS A 106 15.90 5.29 3.73
C LYS A 106 15.96 5.19 2.22
#